data_AF-A0A958NB32-F1
#
_entry.id   AF-A0A958NB32-F1
#
_cell.length_a   1.000
_cell.length_b   1.000
_cell.length_c   1.000
_cell.angle_alpha   90.00
_cell.angle_beta   90.00
_cell.angle_gamma   90.00
#
_symmetry.space_group_name_H-M   'P 1'
#
loop_
_entity.id
_entity.type
_entity.pdbx_description
1 polymer ?
#
loop_
_entity_poly.entity_id
_entity_poly.type
_entity_poly.pdbx_seq_one_letter_code
_entity_poly.pdbx_strand_id
1 'polypeptide(L)'
;MKIAVALVLLLSSTPLFAHLEPGVYQGTNQNGTVCSLEVVRTYFKDHVHHPLNERVEVKLMGTTLDIQHPAIVDLPGKMNPGRVSFNHDLFQGVSATTNGGEAVTLEFDHDKKVPTAFFHTVSDWTNKTDLTSYCVLN
;
A
#
# COMPACT_ATOMS: atom_id res chain seq x y z
N MET A 1 -29.90 40.29 -20.26
CA MET A 1 -29.05 39.15 -20.64
C MET A 1 -28.57 38.46 -19.36
N LYS A 2 -29.11 37.27 -19.04
CA LYS A 2 -28.80 36.53 -17.81
C LYS A 2 -28.52 35.06 -18.16
N ILE A 3 -27.38 34.79 -18.79
CA ILE A 3 -26.89 33.42 -19.02
C ILE A 3 -25.36 33.47 -18.92
N ALA A 4 -24.80 33.46 -17.71
CA ALA A 4 -23.35 33.36 -17.53
C ALA A 4 -22.91 32.89 -16.12
N VAL A 5 -23.68 32.01 -15.45
CA VAL A 5 -23.30 31.54 -14.09
C VAL A 5 -23.41 30.00 -13.94
N ALA A 6 -23.58 29.24 -15.03
CA ALA A 6 -23.79 27.80 -14.94
C ALA A 6 -22.54 26.92 -15.20
N LEU A 7 -21.37 27.49 -15.52
CA LEU A 7 -20.22 26.71 -16.02
C LEU A 7 -19.08 26.48 -15.01
N VAL A 8 -19.21 26.93 -13.76
CA VAL A 8 -18.12 26.82 -12.75
C VAL A 8 -18.27 25.58 -11.85
N LEU A 9 -19.38 24.85 -11.92
CA LEU A 9 -19.67 23.70 -11.03
C LEU A 9 -19.22 22.33 -11.57
N LEU A 10 -18.58 22.26 -12.74
CA LEU A 10 -18.22 20.99 -13.40
C LEU A 10 -16.75 20.59 -13.27
N LEU A 11 -15.95 21.29 -12.46
CA LEU A 11 -14.48 21.11 -12.43
C LEU A 11 -13.92 20.34 -11.22
N SER A 12 -14.75 19.72 -10.38
CA SER A 12 -14.25 19.01 -9.19
C SER A 12 -14.70 17.54 -9.11
N SER A 13 -14.76 16.83 -10.24
CA SER A 13 -14.76 15.36 -10.20
C SER A 13 -13.33 14.88 -9.99
N THR A 14 -12.78 15.09 -8.79
CA THR A 14 -11.54 14.41 -8.40
C THR A 14 -11.86 12.91 -8.37
N PRO A 15 -11.23 12.09 -9.23
CA PRO A 15 -11.43 10.66 -9.15
C PRO A 15 -10.97 10.22 -7.75
N LEU A 16 -11.91 9.61 -7.03
CA LEU A 16 -11.78 9.17 -5.65
C LEU A 16 -10.89 7.92 -5.58
N PHE A 17 -9.71 7.96 -6.21
CA PHE A 17 -8.73 6.88 -6.14
C PHE A 17 -8.41 6.63 -4.67
N ALA A 18 -8.52 5.37 -4.26
CA ALA A 18 -8.46 4.93 -2.88
C ALA A 18 -7.04 5.15 -2.32
N HIS A 19 -6.80 6.36 -1.86
CA HIS A 19 -5.55 6.78 -1.26
C HIS A 19 -5.54 6.34 0.20
N LEU A 20 -4.53 5.57 0.59
CA LEU A 20 -4.24 5.34 1.99
C LEU A 20 -3.85 6.68 2.63
N GLU A 21 -4.58 7.08 3.67
CA GLU A 21 -4.39 8.37 4.33
C GLU A 21 -3.10 8.39 5.17
N PRO A 22 -2.36 9.51 5.19
CA PRO A 22 -1.26 9.70 6.14
C PRO A 22 -1.76 9.67 7.58
N GLY A 23 -1.08 8.93 8.44
CA GLY A 23 -1.48 8.75 9.83
C GLY A 23 -0.75 7.61 10.54
N VAL A 24 -0.96 7.50 11.85
CA VAL A 24 -0.44 6.39 12.64
C VAL A 24 -1.57 5.42 12.91
N TYR A 25 -1.42 4.20 12.40
CA TYR A 25 -2.36 3.10 12.59
C TYR A 25 -1.84 2.18 13.68
N GLN A 26 -2.68 1.91 14.68
CA GLN A 26 -2.31 1.10 15.83
C GLN A 26 -3.18 -0.14 15.92
N GLY A 27 -2.58 -1.19 16.45
CA GLY A 27 -3.16 -2.51 16.44
C GLY A 27 -2.62 -3.40 17.54
N THR A 28 -2.98 -4.67 17.47
CA THR A 28 -2.43 -5.71 18.34
C THR A 28 -1.91 -6.89 17.52
N ASN A 29 -0.81 -7.47 17.99
CA ASN A 29 -0.30 -8.72 17.43
C ASN A 29 -0.99 -9.93 18.10
N GLN A 30 -0.60 -11.13 17.68
CA GLN A 30 -1.15 -12.39 18.21
C GLN A 30 -0.91 -12.59 19.71
N ASN A 31 0.06 -11.88 20.29
CA ASN A 31 0.39 -11.92 21.72
C ASN A 31 -0.31 -10.80 22.51
N GLY A 32 -1.20 -10.03 21.89
CA GLY A 32 -1.84 -8.86 22.50
C GLY A 32 -0.90 -7.67 22.74
N THR A 33 0.29 -7.69 22.16
CA THR A 33 1.22 -6.55 22.24
C THR A 33 0.80 -5.49 21.23
N VAL A 34 0.83 -4.22 21.66
CA VAL A 34 0.53 -3.08 20.79
C VAL A 34 1.59 -2.99 19.68
N CYS A 35 1.12 -2.78 18.46
CA CYS A 35 1.95 -2.56 17.28
C CYS A 35 1.43 -1.34 16.52
N SER A 36 2.30 -0.72 15.72
CA SER A 36 1.96 0.50 14.98
C SER A 36 2.68 0.58 13.65
N LEU A 37 1.99 1.16 12.66
CA LEU A 37 2.52 1.52 11.36
C LEU A 37 2.18 2.99 11.09
N GLU A 38 3.18 3.80 10.75
CA GLU A 38 2.98 5.20 10.34
C GLU A 38 2.98 5.27 8.81
N VAL A 39 1.89 5.74 8.22
CA VAL A 39 1.84 6.19 6.84
C VAL A 39 2.30 7.64 6.82
N VAL A 40 3.49 7.88 6.27
CA VAL A 40 4.11 9.21 6.25
C VAL A 40 3.46 10.07 5.17
N ARG A 41 3.37 9.52 3.96
CA ARG A 41 2.78 10.19 2.79
C ARG A 41 2.45 9.16 1.73
N THR A 42 1.56 9.56 0.83
CA THR A 42 1.25 8.80 -0.37
C THR A 42 1.44 9.71 -1.59
N TYR A 43 2.06 9.19 -2.65
CA TYR A 43 2.44 9.95 -3.84
C TYR A 43 2.41 9.06 -5.09
N PHE A 44 2.39 9.67 -6.28
CA PHE A 44 2.46 8.93 -7.55
C PHE A 44 3.85 9.04 -8.14
N LYS A 45 4.48 7.89 -8.40
CA LYS A 45 5.74 7.81 -9.12
C LYS A 45 5.62 8.50 -10.48
N ASP A 46 6.59 9.36 -10.80
CA ASP A 46 6.68 10.12 -12.04
C ASP A 46 5.45 11.02 -12.32
N HIS A 47 4.66 11.37 -11.29
CA HIS A 47 3.42 12.14 -11.39
C HIS A 47 2.33 11.48 -12.26
N VAL A 48 2.44 10.17 -12.49
CA VAL A 48 1.47 9.42 -13.29
C VAL A 48 0.40 8.86 -12.36
N HIS A 49 -0.79 9.45 -12.41
CA HIS A 49 -1.95 9.07 -11.59
C HIS A 49 -2.54 7.72 -12.02
N HIS A 50 -1.91 6.65 -11.59
CA HIS A 50 -2.34 5.27 -11.81
C HIS A 50 -2.01 4.44 -10.56
N PRO A 51 -2.88 3.51 -10.10
CA PRO A 51 -2.65 2.74 -8.86
C PRO A 51 -1.33 1.96 -8.82
N LEU A 52 -0.87 1.41 -9.96
CA LEU A 52 0.47 0.80 -10.06
C LEU A 52 1.64 1.77 -9.78
N ASN A 53 1.41 3.07 -9.94
CA ASN A 53 2.37 4.13 -9.66
C ASN A 53 2.13 4.79 -8.30
N GLU A 54 1.09 4.40 -7.57
CA GLU A 54 0.90 4.83 -6.19
C GLU A 54 2.02 4.26 -5.32
N ARG A 55 2.60 5.12 -4.49
CA ARG A 55 3.64 4.81 -3.52
C ARG A 55 3.19 5.36 -2.18
N VAL A 56 3.24 4.53 -1.17
CA VAL A 56 2.97 4.89 0.22
C VAL A 56 4.29 4.75 0.95
N GLU A 57 4.80 5.86 1.46
CA GLU A 57 5.96 5.84 2.35
C GLU A 57 5.47 5.49 3.75
N VAL A 58 5.95 4.38 4.32
CA VAL A 58 5.60 3.92 5.66
C VAL A 58 6.83 3.85 6.55
N LYS A 59 6.63 4.09 7.84
CA LYS A 59 7.61 3.79 8.89
C LYS A 59 7.12 2.66 9.76
N LEU A 60 7.99 1.68 9.97
CA LEU A 60 7.73 0.52 10.80
C LEU A 60 9.03 0.09 11.48
N MET A 61 9.01 -0.07 12.81
CA MET A 61 10.15 -0.56 13.59
C MET A 61 11.48 0.20 13.35
N GLY A 62 11.39 1.49 13.01
CA GLY A 62 12.54 2.34 12.72
C GLY A 62 13.03 2.31 11.26
N THR A 63 12.47 1.45 10.41
CA THR A 63 12.74 1.44 8.96
C THR A 63 11.70 2.27 8.22
N THR A 64 12.11 2.91 7.13
CA THR A 64 11.22 3.59 6.18
C THR A 64 11.22 2.81 4.86
N LEU A 65 10.05 2.50 4.32
CA LEU A 65 9.89 1.79 3.05
C LEU A 65 8.79 2.43 2.20
N ASP A 66 8.99 2.39 0.89
CA ASP A 66 7.90 2.60 -0.05
C ASP A 66 7.17 1.27 -0.29
N ILE A 67 5.87 1.25 -0.04
CA ILE A 67 4.97 0.16 -0.42
C ILE A 67 4.06 0.61 -1.57
N GLN A 68 3.59 -0.35 -2.37
CA GLN A 68 2.74 -0.10 -3.53
C GLN A 68 1.78 -1.26 -3.76
N HIS A 69 0.72 -1.04 -4.53
CA HIS A 69 -0.10 -2.16 -5.01
C HIS A 69 0.75 -3.16 -5.80
N PRO A 70 0.63 -4.48 -5.54
CA PRO A 70 1.30 -5.50 -6.33
C PRO A 70 0.71 -5.52 -7.74
N ALA A 71 1.58 -5.54 -8.74
CA ALA A 71 1.15 -5.76 -10.12
C ALA A 71 0.69 -7.21 -10.32
N ILE A 72 -0.40 -7.39 -11.06
CA ILE A 72 -0.90 -8.68 -11.49
C ILE A 72 -0.77 -8.73 -13.01
N VAL A 73 -0.10 -9.77 -13.52
CA VAL A 73 0.05 -10.01 -14.96
C VAL A 73 -0.51 -11.39 -15.28
N ASP A 74 -1.55 -11.43 -16.10
CA ASP A 74 -2.14 -12.69 -16.55
C ASP A 74 -1.20 -13.40 -17.53
N LEU A 75 -0.62 -14.51 -17.07
CA LEU A 75 0.31 -15.33 -17.86
C LEU A 75 -0.40 -16.06 -19.02
N PRO A 76 0.36 -16.55 -20.03
CA PRO A 76 -0.18 -17.40 -21.08
C PRO A 76 -1.00 -18.57 -20.52
N GLY A 77 -2.17 -18.85 -21.11
CA GLY A 77 -3.09 -19.90 -20.67
C GLY A 77 -4.16 -19.45 -19.66
N LYS A 78 -4.14 -18.18 -19.21
CA LYS A 78 -5.28 -17.56 -18.51
C LYS A 78 -6.35 -17.08 -19.50
N MET A 79 -7.52 -16.71 -18.98
CA MET A 79 -8.64 -16.22 -19.80
C MET A 79 -8.30 -14.95 -20.58
N ASN A 80 -7.45 -14.08 -20.02
CA ASN A 80 -7.05 -12.81 -20.63
C ASN A 80 -5.51 -12.64 -20.60
N PRO A 81 -4.75 -13.43 -21.38
CA PRO A 81 -3.29 -13.39 -21.33
C PRO A 81 -2.77 -12.00 -21.72
N GLY A 82 -1.78 -11.51 -20.98
CA GLY A 82 -1.21 -10.17 -21.17
C GLY A 82 -2.00 -9.04 -20.52
N ARG A 83 -3.12 -9.33 -19.83
CA ARG A 83 -3.79 -8.34 -19.01
C ARG A 83 -2.88 -7.93 -17.85
N VAL A 84 -2.75 -6.62 -17.66
CA VAL A 84 -2.05 -6.01 -16.51
C VAL A 84 -3.09 -5.37 -15.61
N SER A 85 -3.05 -5.70 -14.33
CA SER A 85 -3.89 -5.11 -13.28
C SER A 85 -3.11 -5.01 -11.97
N PHE A 86 -3.79 -4.79 -10.86
CA PHE A 86 -3.18 -4.70 -9.53
C PHE A 86 -4.14 -5.26 -8.48
N ASN A 87 -3.61 -5.61 -7.30
CA ASN A 87 -4.45 -5.94 -6.15
C ASN A 87 -4.90 -4.65 -5.45
N HIS A 88 -6.20 -4.45 -5.33
CA HIS A 88 -6.79 -3.26 -4.70
C HIS A 88 -6.69 -3.26 -3.17
N ASP A 89 -6.54 -4.44 -2.56
CA ASP A 89 -6.63 -4.64 -1.11
C ASP A 89 -5.27 -4.88 -0.46
N LEU A 90 -4.19 -4.71 -1.22
CA LEU A 90 -2.85 -4.99 -0.76
C LEU A 90 -1.88 -3.90 -1.20
N PHE A 91 -1.05 -3.45 -0.26
CA PHE A 91 0.21 -2.78 -0.56
C PHE A 91 1.36 -3.67 -0.12
N GLN A 92 2.45 -3.67 -0.89
CA GLN A 92 3.67 -4.40 -0.56
C GLN A 92 4.91 -3.56 -0.89
N GLY A 93 5.95 -3.72 -0.10
CA GLY A 93 7.27 -3.17 -0.36
C GLY A 93 8.34 -4.11 0.14
N VAL A 94 9.49 -4.09 -0.52
CA VAL A 94 10.66 -4.88 -0.16
C VAL A 94 11.90 -3.99 -0.19
N SER A 95 12.81 -4.22 0.74
CA SER A 95 14.11 -3.58 0.79
C SER A 95 15.19 -4.63 1.01
N ALA A 96 16.38 -4.42 0.43
CA ALA A 96 17.52 -5.26 0.72
C ALA A 96 18.18 -4.81 2.03
N THR A 97 18.65 -5.77 2.82
CA THR A 97 19.48 -5.52 4.01
C THR A 97 20.87 -6.09 3.79
N THR A 98 21.83 -5.80 4.67
CA THR A 98 23.19 -6.35 4.57
C THR A 98 23.20 -7.89 4.54
N ASN A 99 22.24 -8.52 5.22
CA ASN A 99 22.18 -9.98 5.39
C ASN A 99 20.95 -10.61 4.72
N GLY A 100 20.25 -9.92 3.82
CA GLY A 100 19.07 -10.49 3.15
C GLY A 100 18.09 -9.42 2.73
N GLY A 101 16.87 -9.48 3.24
CA GLY A 101 15.81 -8.55 2.86
C GLY A 101 14.76 -8.35 3.93
N GLU A 102 14.01 -7.28 3.79
CA GLU A 102 12.87 -6.90 4.61
C GLU A 102 11.68 -6.66 3.69
N ALA A 103 10.50 -7.08 4.12
CA ALA A 103 9.26 -6.91 3.40
C ALA A 103 8.16 -6.41 4.33
N VAL A 104 7.37 -5.44 3.85
CA VAL A 104 6.14 -5.01 4.49
C VAL A 104 4.98 -5.30 3.54
N THR A 105 3.96 -5.97 4.06
CA THR A 105 2.69 -6.18 3.38
C THR A 105 1.61 -5.55 4.23
N LEU A 106 0.82 -4.65 3.65
CA LEU A 106 -0.29 -3.96 4.31
C LEU A 106 -1.59 -4.39 3.63
N GLU A 107 -2.48 -5.00 4.40
CA GLU A 107 -3.86 -5.26 3.98
C GLU A 107 -4.69 -3.98 4.13
N PHE A 108 -5.57 -3.78 3.17
CA PHE A 108 -6.36 -2.56 3.04
C PHE A 108 -7.80 -2.91 2.66
N ASP A 109 -8.77 -2.34 3.39
CA ASP A 109 -10.17 -2.38 3.00
C ASP A 109 -10.42 -1.25 1.99
N HIS A 110 -10.50 -1.59 0.71
CA HIS A 110 -10.66 -0.58 -0.35
C HIS A 110 -11.98 0.19 -0.28
N ASP A 111 -13.03 -0.42 0.28
CA ASP A 111 -14.35 0.21 0.41
C ASP A 111 -14.34 1.26 1.52
N LYS A 112 -13.75 0.91 2.67
CA LYS A 112 -13.62 1.81 3.82
C LYS A 112 -12.42 2.73 3.75
N LYS A 113 -11.47 2.43 2.86
CA LYS A 113 -10.20 3.14 2.67
C LYS A 113 -9.31 3.17 3.91
N VAL A 114 -9.26 2.06 4.63
CA VAL A 114 -8.47 1.95 5.86
C VAL A 114 -7.58 0.70 5.83
N PRO A 115 -6.37 0.78 6.38
CA PRO A 115 -5.54 -0.40 6.54
C PRO A 115 -6.12 -1.30 7.63
N THR A 116 -6.11 -2.61 7.40
CA THR A 116 -6.73 -3.60 8.30
C THR A 116 -5.71 -4.43 9.06
N ALA A 117 -4.57 -4.71 8.42
CA ALA A 117 -3.49 -5.46 9.05
C ALA A 117 -2.17 -5.21 8.32
N PHE A 118 -1.05 -5.50 8.97
CA PHE A 118 0.23 -5.59 8.28
C PHE A 118 1.04 -6.81 8.71
N PHE A 119 1.88 -7.25 7.78
CA PHE A 119 2.92 -8.24 7.97
C PHE A 119 4.27 -7.56 7.76
N HIS A 120 5.23 -7.88 8.62
CA HIS A 120 6.62 -7.47 8.48
C HIS A 120 7.50 -8.69 8.52
N THR A 121 8.19 -8.96 7.41
CA THR A 121 9.07 -10.12 7.27
C THR A 121 10.50 -9.65 7.13
N VAL A 122 11.39 -10.20 7.96
CA VAL A 122 12.84 -10.05 7.83
C VAL A 122 13.41 -11.40 7.46
N SER A 123 14.09 -11.47 6.32
CA SER A 123 14.78 -12.65 5.82
C SER A 123 16.29 -12.47 5.95
N ASP A 124 16.95 -13.44 6.57
CA ASP A 124 18.40 -13.56 6.62
C ASP A 124 18.82 -14.76 5.74
N TRP A 125 19.35 -14.47 4.55
CA TRP A 125 19.76 -15.51 3.60
C TRP A 125 21.05 -16.24 4.01
N THR A 126 21.84 -15.64 4.92
CA THR A 126 23.12 -16.18 5.40
C THR A 126 22.84 -17.29 6.40
N ASN A 127 21.87 -17.02 7.29
CA ASN A 127 21.42 -17.95 8.31
C ASN A 127 20.20 -18.79 7.87
N LYS A 128 19.61 -18.49 6.71
CA LYS A 128 18.41 -19.14 6.16
C LYS A 128 17.22 -19.08 7.11
N THR A 129 17.01 -17.92 7.73
CA THR A 129 15.92 -17.68 8.69
C THR A 129 15.02 -16.56 8.22
N ASP A 130 13.71 -16.79 8.34
CA ASP A 130 12.69 -15.77 8.10
C ASP A 130 11.91 -15.52 9.39
N LEU A 131 11.77 -14.26 9.77
CA LEU A 131 10.98 -13.82 10.90
C LEU A 131 9.85 -12.95 10.40
N THR A 132 8.61 -13.38 10.63
CA THR A 132 7.41 -12.63 10.26
C THR A 132 6.66 -12.19 11.50
N SER A 133 6.41 -10.88 11.60
CA SER A 133 5.51 -10.27 12.57
C SER A 133 4.19 -9.91 11.90
N TYR A 134 3.09 -10.00 12.64
CA TYR A 134 1.74 -9.69 12.18
C TYR A 134 1.03 -8.77 13.17
N CYS A 135 0.28 -7.79 12.65
CA CYS A 135 -0.47 -6.81 13.43
C CYS A 135 -1.85 -6.59 12.82
N VAL A 136 -2.92 -6.72 13.62
CA VAL A 136 -4.29 -6.34 13.24
C VAL A 136 -4.52 -4.91 13.67
N LEU A 137 -4.88 -4.03 12.75
CA LEU A 137 -5.11 -2.61 12.98
C LEU A 137 -6.57 -2.35 13.39
N ASN A 138 -6.78 -1.31 14.22
CA ASN A 138 -8.10 -0.86 14.68
C ASN A 138 -8.57 0.41 13.97
#